data_AF-A0A9E3SHF1-F1
#
_entry.id   AF-A0A9E3SHF1-F1
#
_cell.length_a   1.000
_cell.length_b   1.000
_cell.length_c   1.000
_cell.angle_alpha   90.00
_cell.angle_beta   90.00
_cell.angle_gamma   90.00
#
_symmetry.space_group_name_H-M   'P 1'
#
loop_
_entity.id
_entity.type
_entity.pdbx_description
1 polymer ?
#
loop_
_entity_poly.entity_id
_entity_poly.type
_entity_poly.pdbx_seq_one_letter_code
_entity_poly.pdbx_strand_id
1 'polypeptide(L)'
;YAPGARRGEPDPEVRALIEAASAAAGIARRAIGPEEIRASALATLVREAERVLAEGVALRASDVDLVLVNGYGFPKHEGGPLFWAGRQDRARLDAVIAGLP
;
A
#
# COMPACT_ATOMS: atom_id res chain seq x y z
N TYR A 1 13.06 -12.55 -15.84
CA TYR A 1 13.93 -11.45 -16.30
C TYR A 1 14.80 -11.97 -17.43
N ALA A 2 14.92 -11.24 -18.54
CA ALA A 2 15.90 -11.58 -19.56
C ALA A 2 17.34 -11.39 -19.03
N PRO A 3 18.35 -12.13 -19.54
CA PRO A 3 19.74 -11.95 -19.14
C PRO A 3 20.19 -10.49 -19.31
N GLY A 4 20.70 -9.88 -18.24
CA GLY A 4 21.16 -8.49 -18.23
C GLY A 4 20.06 -7.43 -18.06
N ALA A 5 18.78 -7.81 -18.00
CA ALA A 5 17.69 -6.87 -17.80
C ALA A 5 17.65 -6.31 -16.37
N ARG A 6 17.59 -4.98 -16.24
CA ARG A 6 17.41 -4.27 -14.96
C ARG A 6 15.95 -4.05 -14.58
N ARG A 7 15.01 -4.33 -15.48
CA ARG A 7 13.56 -4.24 -15.26
C ARG A 7 12.88 -5.52 -15.74
N GLY A 8 11.80 -5.87 -15.07
CA GLY A 8 10.96 -6.99 -15.46
C GLY A 8 10.01 -6.57 -16.58
N GLU A 9 9.62 -7.54 -17.39
CA GLU A 9 8.56 -7.39 -18.39
C GLU A 9 7.31 -8.11 -17.88
N PRO A 10 6.10 -7.60 -18.18
CA PRO A 10 4.87 -8.29 -17.84
C PRO A 10 4.80 -9.67 -18.48
N ASP A 11 4.48 -10.68 -17.67
CA ASP A 11 4.32 -12.05 -18.13
C ASP A 11 2.82 -12.32 -18.45
N PRO A 12 2.48 -12.75 -19.69
CA PRO A 12 1.11 -13.05 -20.06
C PRO A 12 0.49 -14.20 -19.24
N GLU A 13 1.28 -15.17 -18.79
CA GLU A 13 0.78 -16.28 -17.95
C GLU A 13 0.36 -15.77 -16.56
N VAL A 14 1.15 -14.88 -15.97
CA VAL A 14 0.81 -14.23 -14.69
C VAL A 14 -0.47 -13.41 -14.83
N ARG A 15 -0.64 -12.69 -15.95
CA ARG A 15 -1.89 -11.95 -16.21
C ARG A 15 -3.10 -12.91 -16.26
N ALA A 16 -3.00 -14.00 -17.01
CA ALA A 16 -4.08 -14.97 -17.12
C ALA A 16 -4.43 -15.59 -15.76
N LEU A 17 -3.42 -15.89 -14.93
CA LEU A 17 -3.61 -16.40 -13.57
C LEU A 17 -4.39 -15.42 -12.68
N ILE A 18 -4.05 -14.13 -12.69
CA ILE A 18 -4.74 -13.11 -11.88
C ILE A 18 -6.20 -12.95 -12.35
N GLU A 19 -6.45 -13.03 -13.66
CA GLU A 19 -7.81 -12.96 -14.22
C GLU A 19 -8.67 -14.16 -13.80
N ALA A 20 -8.12 -15.38 -13.88
CA ALA A 20 -8.80 -16.60 -13.42
C ALA A 20 -9.10 -16.56 -11.92
N ALA A 21 -8.13 -16.10 -11.10
CA ALA A 21 -8.34 -15.95 -9.65
C ALA A 21 -9.46 -14.94 -9.33
N SER A 22 -9.54 -13.84 -10.08
CA SER A 22 -10.61 -12.84 -9.92
C SER A 22 -11.98 -13.46 -10.22
N ALA A 23 -12.09 -14.22 -11.30
CA ALA A 23 -13.32 -14.91 -11.69
C ALA A 23 -13.75 -15.97 -10.67
N ALA A 24 -12.81 -16.77 -10.17
CA ALA A 24 -13.07 -17.79 -9.15
C ALA A 24 -13.54 -17.18 -7.82
N ALA A 25 -13.04 -16.01 -7.45
CA ALA A 25 -13.47 -15.26 -6.27
C ALA A 25 -14.78 -14.47 -6.48
N GLY A 26 -15.38 -14.50 -7.68
CA GLY A 26 -16.58 -13.72 -8.00
C GLY A 26 -16.34 -12.20 -8.03
N ILE A 27 -15.09 -11.76 -8.18
CA ILE A 27 -14.71 -10.35 -8.17
C ILE A 27 -14.86 -9.77 -9.58
N ALA A 28 -15.81 -8.83 -9.74
CA ALA A 28 -15.95 -8.06 -10.96
C ALA A 28 -14.77 -7.10 -11.13
N ARG A 29 -13.87 -7.39 -12.07
CA ARG A 29 -12.72 -6.53 -12.38
C ARG A 29 -13.19 -5.21 -12.98
N ARG A 30 -12.55 -4.11 -12.56
CA ARG A 30 -12.75 -2.76 -13.10
C ARG A 30 -11.42 -2.07 -13.32
N ALA A 31 -11.43 -0.98 -14.09
CA ALA A 31 -10.28 -0.09 -14.16
C ALA A 31 -10.07 0.59 -12.79
N ILE A 32 -8.82 0.62 -12.33
CA ILE A 32 -8.40 1.32 -11.11
C ILE A 32 -7.37 2.37 -11.55
N GLY A 33 -7.66 3.63 -11.27
CA GLY A 33 -6.80 4.74 -11.66
C GLY A 33 -5.54 4.85 -10.78
N PRO A 34 -4.47 5.51 -11.25
CA PRO A 34 -3.24 5.69 -10.47
C PRO A 34 -3.46 6.35 -9.10
N GLU A 35 -4.35 7.34 -9.02
CA GLU A 35 -4.69 8.01 -7.76
C GLU A 35 -5.33 7.06 -6.75
N GLU A 36 -6.24 6.21 -7.24
CA GLU A 36 -6.93 5.25 -6.39
C GLU A 36 -5.97 4.16 -5.90
N ILE A 37 -5.09 3.66 -6.77
CA ILE A 37 -4.03 2.71 -6.40
C ILE A 37 -3.15 3.31 -5.30
N ARG A 38 -2.69 4.56 -5.47
CA ARG A 38 -1.85 5.23 -4.48
C ARG A 38 -2.59 5.45 -3.17
N ALA A 39 -3.80 5.99 -3.22
CA ALA A 39 -4.59 6.26 -2.02
C ALA A 39 -4.88 4.97 -1.24
N SER A 40 -5.27 3.90 -1.94
CA SER A 40 -5.52 2.59 -1.34
C SER A 40 -4.24 2.00 -0.71
N ALA A 41 -3.11 2.05 -1.40
CA ALA A 41 -1.85 1.54 -0.88
C ALA A 41 -1.39 2.30 0.38
N LEU A 42 -1.45 3.64 0.36
CA LEU A 42 -1.06 4.46 1.51
C LEU A 42 -2.03 4.29 2.69
N ALA A 43 -3.34 4.28 2.44
CA ALA A 43 -4.34 4.03 3.47
C ALA A 43 -4.16 2.65 4.12
N THR A 44 -3.86 1.62 3.33
CA THR A 44 -3.59 0.26 3.84
C THR A 44 -2.36 0.26 4.73
N LEU A 45 -1.27 0.91 4.32
CA LEU A 45 -0.07 1.05 5.15
C LEU A 45 -0.35 1.76 6.47
N VAL A 46 -1.13 2.83 6.45
CA VAL A 46 -1.52 3.57 7.66
C VAL A 46 -2.37 2.70 8.59
N ARG A 47 -3.36 1.99 8.05
CA ARG A 47 -4.22 1.08 8.83
C ARG A 47 -3.40 0.00 9.55
N GLU A 48 -2.49 -0.66 8.84
CA GLU A 48 -1.65 -1.69 9.47
C GLU A 48 -0.65 -1.08 10.47
N ALA A 49 -0.14 0.13 10.21
CA ALA A 49 0.71 0.84 11.16
C ALA A 49 -0.04 1.22 12.45
N GLU A 50 -1.28 1.70 12.35
CA GLU A 50 -2.17 1.95 13.50
C GLU A 50 -2.40 0.66 14.30
N ARG A 51 -2.58 -0.48 13.61
CA ARG A 51 -2.75 -1.79 14.26
C ARG A 51 -1.49 -2.27 14.97
N VAL A 52 -0.31 -2.15 14.36
CA VAL A 52 0.99 -2.48 14.96
C VAL A 52 1.25 -1.67 16.23
N LEU A 53 0.84 -0.40 16.24
CA LEU A 53 0.91 0.46 17.43
C LEU A 53 -0.09 0.02 18.50
N ALA A 54 -1.33 -0.30 18.12
CA ALA A 54 -2.37 -0.76 19.04
C ALA A 54 -2.02 -2.10 19.71
N GLU A 55 -1.36 -3.00 18.98
CA GLU A 55 -0.86 -4.28 19.48
C GLU A 55 0.43 -4.13 20.34
N GLY A 56 1.01 -2.92 20.41
CA GLY A 56 2.23 -2.63 21.17
C GLY A 56 3.51 -3.19 20.55
N VAL A 57 3.47 -3.61 19.29
CA VAL A 57 4.63 -4.12 18.54
C VAL A 57 5.61 -2.98 18.25
N ALA A 58 5.08 -1.79 17.91
CA ALA A 58 5.85 -0.56 17.88
C ALA A 58 5.44 0.34 19.05
N LEU A 59 6.41 1.05 19.63
CA LEU A 59 6.15 1.94 20.77
C LEU A 59 5.72 3.33 20.35
N ARG A 60 6.16 3.78 19.17
CA ARG A 60 5.88 5.12 18.64
C ARG A 60 5.65 5.08 17.14
N ALA A 61 4.83 6.02 16.65
CA ALA A 61 4.62 6.21 15.21
C ALA A 61 5.94 6.42 14.45
N SER A 62 6.89 7.14 15.05
CA SER A 62 8.22 7.38 14.48
C SER A 62 9.02 6.09 14.24
N ASP A 63 8.81 5.06 15.05
CA ASP A 63 9.53 3.78 14.91
C ASP A 63 9.08 3.06 13.64
N VAL A 64 7.78 3.11 13.34
CA VAL A 64 7.20 2.57 12.10
C VAL A 64 7.69 3.37 10.88
N ASP A 65 7.62 4.70 10.97
CA ASP A 65 8.07 5.59 9.89
C ASP A 65 9.55 5.37 9.55
N LEU A 66 10.42 5.27 10.57
CA LEU A 66 11.85 5.04 10.39
C LEU A 66 12.13 3.72 9.68
N VAL A 67 11.40 2.64 10.03
CA VAL A 67 11.54 1.33 9.39
C VAL A 67 11.09 1.38 7.94
N LEU A 68 9.95 2.01 7.63
CA LEU A 68 9.44 2.04 6.27
C LEU A 68 10.29 2.93 5.34
N VAL A 69 10.86 4.00 5.87
CA VAL A 69 11.80 4.84 5.12
C VAL A 69 13.13 4.14 4.85
N ASN A 70 13.72 3.49 5.85
CA ASN A 70 15.07 2.93 5.71
C ASN A 70 15.10 1.48 5.23
N GLY A 71 14.04 0.72 5.46
CA GLY A 71 13.94 -0.70 5.10
C GLY A 71 13.13 -0.97 3.84
N TYR A 72 12.11 -0.16 3.56
CA TYR A 72 11.14 -0.43 2.47
C TYR A 72 11.09 0.66 1.41
N GLY A 73 11.95 1.68 1.52
CA GLY A 73 12.11 2.71 0.49
C GLY A 73 10.97 3.73 0.44
N PHE A 74 10.24 3.94 1.54
CA PHE A 74 9.27 5.04 1.61
C PHE A 74 9.99 6.38 1.37
N PRO A 75 9.40 7.34 0.60
CA PRO A 75 10.07 8.57 0.25
C PRO A 75 10.48 9.40 1.49
N LYS A 76 11.80 9.58 1.67
CA LYS A 76 12.37 10.33 2.81
C LYS A 76 11.83 11.74 2.96
N HIS A 77 11.57 12.43 1.85
CA HIS A 77 11.05 13.81 1.86
C HIS A 77 9.59 13.90 2.31
N GLU A 78 8.86 12.78 2.31
CA GLU A 78 7.51 12.66 2.87
C GLU A 78 7.52 12.25 4.35
N GLY A 79 8.71 12.10 4.96
CA GLY A 79 8.91 11.76 6.37
C GLY A 79 8.71 10.28 6.69
N GLY A 80 7.55 9.73 6.35
CA GLY A 80 7.10 8.38 6.66
C GLY A 80 5.58 8.28 6.49
N PRO A 81 4.98 7.08 6.38
CA PRO A 81 3.55 6.97 6.12
C PRO A 81 2.67 7.54 7.23
N LEU A 82 3.05 7.45 8.52
CA LEU A 82 2.29 8.05 9.61
C LEU A 82 2.49 9.56 9.69
N PHE A 83 3.72 10.05 9.46
CA PHE A 83 3.98 11.47 9.29
C PHE A 83 3.20 12.07 8.10
N TRP A 84 3.20 11.40 6.96
CA TRP A 84 2.44 11.77 5.77
C TRP A 84 0.93 11.78 6.05
N ALA A 85 0.42 10.77 6.76
CA ALA A 85 -0.99 10.67 7.15
C ALA A 85 -1.41 11.85 8.04
N GLY A 86 -0.55 12.27 8.98
CA GLY A 86 -0.79 13.44 9.83
C GLY A 86 -0.91 14.77 9.07
N ARG A 87 -0.53 14.81 7.78
CA ARG A 87 -0.65 15.98 6.91
C ARG A 87 -1.84 15.91 5.95
N GLN A 88 -2.58 14.81 5.94
CA GLN A 88 -3.77 14.65 5.11
C GLN A 88 -5.02 15.16 5.83
N ASP A 89 -6.09 15.38 5.07
CA ASP A 89 -7.42 15.55 5.65
C ASP A 89 -7.84 14.25 6.35
N ARG A 90 -8.00 14.31 7.69
CA ARG A 90 -8.25 13.12 8.51
C ARG A 90 -9.58 12.45 8.17
N ALA A 91 -10.64 13.23 7.95
CA ALA A 91 -11.96 12.69 7.63
C ALA A 91 -11.95 11.91 6.30
N ARG A 92 -11.28 12.46 5.29
CA ARG A 92 -11.07 11.79 4.01
C ARG A 92 -10.23 10.52 4.15
N LEU A 93 -9.12 10.59 4.90
CA LEU A 93 -8.24 9.44 5.09
C LEU A 93 -8.98 8.30 5.82
N ASP A 94 -9.70 8.62 6.89
CA ASP A 94 -10.51 7.65 7.64
C ASP A 94 -11.60 7.04 6.77
N ALA A 95 -12.27 7.82 5.92
CA ALA A 95 -13.25 7.31 4.97
C ALA A 95 -12.64 6.31 3.96
N VAL A 96 -11.42 6.58 3.49
CA VAL A 96 -10.70 5.65 2.61
C VAL A 96 -10.31 4.38 3.36
N ILE A 97 -9.78 4.51 4.58
CA ILE A 97 -9.40 3.36 5.43
C ILE A 97 -10.61 2.48 5.75
N ALA A 98 -11.75 3.08 6.11
CA ALA A 98 -12.98 2.36 6.40
C ALA A 98 -13.58 1.65 5.18
N GLY A 99 -13.27 2.13 3.96
CA GLY A 99 -13.67 1.51 2.71
C GLY A 99 -12.72 0.43 2.20
N LEU A 100 -11.60 0.16 2.89
CA LEU A 100 -10.72 -0.96 2.55
C LEU A 100 -11.41 -2.29 2.92
N PRO A 101 -11.16 -3.36 2.13
CA PRO A 101 -11.65 -4.70 2.46
C PRO A 101 -11.02 -5.27 3.73
#